data_AF-A0A1V4HVW1-F1
#
_entry.id   AF-A0A1V4HVW1-F1
#
_cell.length_a   1.000
_cell.length_b   1.000
_cell.length_c   1.000
_cell.angle_alpha   90.00
_cell.angle_beta   90.00
_cell.angle_gamma   90.00
#
_symmetry.space_group_name_H-M   'P 1'
#
loop_
_entity.id
_entity.type
_entity.pdbx_description
1 polymer ?
#
loop_
_entity_poly.entity_id
_entity_poly.type
_entity_poly.pdbx_seq_one_letter_code
_entity_poly.pdbx_strand_id
1 'polypeptide(L)'
;MNRPRPFCRFAIAMIPATLMFGLSAVMAETPSATPPGATAPAAEAPPATPTPPGTTTPATPVPPPAEVQTPKNPTAEAPKPPVTAPVQTADPFGEEHTLAPKTVLTLRNNATWENAFETLIDSFKSLAAVLDKQGIKPAGNMMIVYTSTDDNGFSFLAEIPLDQEIRDLPKNVSMGKSPEGKALKFVHRGSYDNMDNTYEAITNTLDDKKLEAKDTFIEEYKTDPLKTEEDNLIIDVYVPLK
;
A
#
# COMPACT_ATOMS: atom_id res chain seq x y z
N MET A 1 -27.63 17.07 13.18
CA MET A 1 -27.62 15.71 13.77
C MET A 1 -26.22 15.11 13.61
N ASN A 2 -25.34 15.34 14.58
CA ASN A 2 -24.05 14.65 14.69
C ASN A 2 -24.18 13.54 15.73
N ARG A 3 -24.00 12.28 15.32
CA ARG A 3 -23.80 11.16 16.25
C ARG A 3 -22.32 10.79 16.20
N PRO A 4 -21.55 10.93 17.29
CA PRO A 4 -20.21 10.36 17.35
C PRO A 4 -20.33 8.84 17.52
N ARG A 5 -19.66 8.08 16.65
CA ARG A 5 -19.52 6.62 16.78
C ARG A 5 -18.38 6.32 17.76
N PRO A 6 -18.55 5.38 18.70
CA PRO A 6 -17.52 5.04 19.67
C PRO A 6 -16.40 4.22 19.02
N PHE A 7 -15.16 4.65 19.23
CA PHE A 7 -13.96 3.84 19.03
C PHE A 7 -14.06 2.57 19.87
N CYS A 8 -14.10 1.41 19.20
CA CYS A 8 -14.00 0.12 19.86
C CYS A 8 -12.53 -0.11 20.23
N ARG A 9 -12.18 0.17 21.49
CA ARG A 9 -10.90 -0.19 22.09
C ARG A 9 -10.83 -1.71 22.22
N PHE A 10 -9.98 -2.38 21.46
CA PHE A 10 -9.60 -3.76 21.76
C PHE A 10 -8.77 -3.76 23.05
N ALA A 11 -9.39 -4.27 24.13
CA ALA A 11 -8.74 -4.44 25.41
C ALA A 11 -7.83 -5.68 25.37
N ILE A 12 -6.53 -5.43 25.52
CA ILE A 12 -5.51 -6.45 25.78
C ILE A 12 -5.76 -7.01 27.18
N ALA A 13 -6.13 -8.29 27.28
CA ALA A 13 -6.19 -9.02 28.55
C ALA A 13 -4.85 -9.72 28.80
N MET A 14 -3.97 -9.08 29.56
CA MET A 14 -2.80 -9.72 30.16
C MET A 14 -3.19 -10.39 31.48
N ILE A 15 -2.82 -11.66 31.64
CA ILE A 15 -2.95 -12.45 32.87
C ILE A 15 -1.64 -12.29 33.67
N PRO A 16 -1.61 -11.64 34.84
CA PRO A 16 -0.44 -11.67 35.71
C PRO A 16 -0.55 -12.83 36.72
N ALA A 17 0.41 -13.74 36.65
CA ALA A 17 0.71 -14.67 37.73
C ALA A 17 1.22 -13.89 38.95
N THR A 18 0.59 -14.13 40.10
CA THR A 18 0.85 -13.52 41.39
C THR A 18 2.07 -14.17 42.04
N LEU A 19 3.08 -13.37 42.42
CA LEU A 19 4.02 -13.72 43.48
C LEU A 19 4.13 -12.55 44.46
N MET A 20 3.90 -12.86 45.73
CA MET A 20 3.74 -11.93 46.86
C MET A 20 5.04 -11.90 47.67
N PHE A 21 5.64 -10.71 47.86
CA PHE A 21 6.60 -10.29 48.91
C PHE A 21 6.89 -8.80 48.56
N GLY A 22 6.83 -7.77 49.39
CA GLY A 22 6.75 -7.61 50.83
C GLY A 22 7.56 -6.34 51.17
N LEU A 23 6.86 -5.30 51.67
CA LEU A 23 7.32 -4.27 52.63
C LEU A 23 8.01 -2.95 52.15
N SER A 24 7.31 -1.86 52.52
CA SER A 24 7.76 -0.50 52.96
C SER A 24 8.16 0.62 51.98
N ALA A 25 7.22 1.58 51.89
CA ALA A 25 7.33 3.00 52.27
C ALA A 25 8.52 3.86 51.81
N VAL A 26 8.23 4.93 51.03
CA VAL A 26 8.55 6.32 51.40
C VAL A 26 7.83 7.31 50.47
N MET A 27 7.31 8.39 51.06
CA MET A 27 6.67 9.53 50.41
C MET A 27 7.68 10.34 49.57
N ALA A 28 7.24 10.85 48.42
CA ALA A 28 7.77 12.10 47.88
C ALA A 28 6.72 12.78 47.00
N GLU A 29 6.09 13.79 47.60
CA GLU A 29 5.32 14.86 46.99
C GLU A 29 6.22 15.65 46.05
N THR A 30 5.76 15.96 44.83
CA THR A 30 6.36 17.00 44.00
C THR A 30 5.31 18.01 43.57
N PRO A 31 5.66 19.31 43.52
CA PRO A 31 4.72 20.40 43.62
C PRO A 31 4.19 20.86 42.26
N SER A 32 3.02 21.50 42.30
CA SER A 32 2.44 22.33 41.25
C SER A 32 3.42 23.39 40.73
N ALA A 33 3.47 23.57 39.41
CA ALA A 33 4.02 24.76 38.78
C ALA A 33 2.94 25.45 37.93
N THR A 34 2.66 26.68 38.36
CA THR A 34 1.72 27.68 37.84
C THR A 34 2.10 28.19 36.44
N PRO A 35 1.14 28.59 35.59
CA PRO A 35 1.39 29.12 34.24
C PRO A 35 1.82 30.60 34.26
N PRO A 36 2.54 31.09 33.24
CA PRO A 36 2.65 32.51 32.98
C PRO A 36 1.94 32.92 31.69
N GLY A 37 1.18 34.02 31.78
CA GLY A 37 1.05 34.96 30.67
C GLY A 37 -0.33 35.08 30.03
N ALA A 38 -1.27 35.69 30.75
CA ALA A 38 -2.41 36.35 30.13
C ALA A 38 -1.98 37.72 29.57
N THR A 39 -2.25 37.96 28.29
CA THR A 39 -2.47 39.30 27.72
C THR A 39 -3.57 39.21 26.68
N ALA A 40 -4.77 39.65 27.07
CA ALA A 40 -5.79 40.23 26.19
C ALA A 40 -5.92 41.72 26.61
N PRO A 41 -6.67 42.61 25.92
CA PRO A 41 -7.55 42.43 24.75
C PRO A 41 -7.43 43.54 23.66
N ALA A 42 -8.03 43.32 22.49
CA ALA A 42 -8.65 44.29 21.55
C ALA A 42 -8.70 43.64 20.15
N ALA A 43 -9.73 43.72 19.31
CA ALA A 43 -11.04 44.34 19.38
C ALA A 43 -11.95 43.58 18.39
N GLU A 44 -13.23 43.53 18.72
CA GLU A 44 -14.31 42.94 17.95
C GLU A 44 -14.85 43.97 16.93
N ALA A 45 -15.13 43.55 15.69
CA ALA A 45 -16.10 44.22 14.81
C ALA A 45 -16.73 43.21 13.82
N PRO A 46 -18.00 43.42 13.43
CA PRO A 46 -18.99 42.35 13.17
C PRO A 46 -19.27 42.11 11.66
N PRO A 47 -20.22 41.21 11.28
CA PRO A 47 -20.25 40.53 9.98
C PRO A 47 -20.98 41.31 8.89
N ALA A 48 -20.63 41.06 7.62
CA ALA A 48 -21.43 41.46 6.47
C ALA A 48 -22.33 40.30 6.00
N THR A 49 -23.64 40.49 6.20
CA THR A 49 -24.76 39.65 5.72
C THR A 49 -25.19 40.04 4.27
N PRO A 50 -26.13 39.30 3.64
CA PRO A 50 -26.10 38.92 2.22
C PRO A 50 -26.96 39.82 1.32
N THR A 51 -26.86 39.60 0.00
CA THR A 51 -27.81 40.16 -0.99
C THR A 51 -28.34 39.05 -1.91
N PRO A 52 -29.63 39.07 -2.31
CA PRO A 52 -30.38 37.87 -2.72
C PRO A 52 -30.72 37.89 -4.24
N PRO A 53 -31.75 37.19 -4.78
CA PRO A 53 -31.61 36.33 -5.96
C PRO A 53 -32.21 36.92 -7.25
N GLY A 54 -31.67 36.54 -8.41
CA GLY A 54 -32.24 36.86 -9.72
C GLY A 54 -32.50 35.59 -10.53
N THR A 55 -33.73 35.08 -10.49
CA THR A 55 -34.28 34.11 -11.44
C THR A 55 -34.61 34.78 -12.78
N THR A 56 -34.25 34.17 -13.91
CA THR A 56 -35.16 33.78 -15.03
C THR A 56 -34.38 33.24 -16.26
N THR A 57 -34.65 31.98 -16.63
CA THR A 57 -34.67 31.47 -18.03
C THR A 57 -36.00 31.96 -18.68
N PRO A 58 -36.33 31.81 -19.99
CA PRO A 58 -35.64 31.21 -21.14
C PRO A 58 -35.74 32.04 -22.47
N ALA A 59 -35.04 31.60 -23.53
CA ALA A 59 -35.60 31.36 -24.89
C ALA A 59 -34.53 31.37 -25.99
N THR A 60 -34.49 30.28 -26.73
CA THR A 60 -33.87 30.12 -28.05
C THR A 60 -34.58 31.01 -29.09
N PRO A 61 -33.86 31.49 -30.12
CA PRO A 61 -34.43 31.50 -31.45
C PRO A 61 -33.52 30.80 -32.47
N VAL A 62 -34.12 29.88 -33.20
CA VAL A 62 -33.64 29.23 -34.43
C VAL A 62 -33.77 30.22 -35.59
N PRO A 63 -32.77 30.34 -36.48
CA PRO A 63 -33.01 30.76 -37.86
C PRO A 63 -32.99 29.57 -38.87
N PRO A 64 -33.73 29.67 -40.00
CA PRO A 64 -34.06 28.57 -40.92
C PRO A 64 -33.03 28.35 -42.04
N PRO A 65 -33.24 27.34 -42.94
CA PRO A 65 -32.21 26.77 -43.80
C PRO A 65 -32.17 27.37 -45.22
N ALA A 66 -30.97 27.55 -45.76
CA ALA A 66 -30.63 27.64 -47.18
C ALA A 66 -29.08 27.58 -47.27
N GLU A 67 -28.40 26.97 -48.21
CA GLU A 67 -28.74 26.32 -49.47
C GLU A 67 -27.55 25.41 -49.81
N VAL A 68 -27.81 24.25 -50.40
CA VAL A 68 -26.77 23.34 -50.89
C VAL A 68 -26.07 24.01 -52.07
N GLN A 69 -24.77 24.31 -51.92
CA GLN A 69 -23.87 24.49 -53.06
C GLN A 69 -22.59 23.70 -52.82
N THR A 70 -22.53 22.51 -53.43
CA THR A 70 -21.25 21.84 -53.71
C THR A 70 -20.57 22.54 -54.88
N PRO A 71 -19.28 22.87 -54.76
CA PRO A 71 -18.35 22.25 -55.70
C PRO A 71 -16.99 21.85 -55.09
N LYS A 72 -16.63 20.59 -55.38
CA LYS A 72 -15.29 20.07 -55.74
C LYS A 72 -14.11 20.31 -54.78
N ASN A 73 -13.77 19.21 -54.09
CA ASN A 73 -12.55 18.84 -53.36
C ASN A 73 -11.23 19.34 -54.03
N PRO A 74 -10.16 19.60 -53.25
CA PRO A 74 -9.23 18.53 -52.92
C PRO A 74 -8.83 18.48 -51.43
N THR A 75 -9.09 17.31 -50.84
CA THR A 75 -8.55 16.66 -49.64
C THR A 75 -7.94 17.57 -48.58
N ALA A 76 -8.78 18.03 -47.65
CA ALA A 76 -8.36 18.33 -46.29
C ALA A 76 -8.56 17.05 -45.45
N GLU A 77 -7.46 16.52 -44.94
CA GLU A 77 -7.42 15.37 -44.04
C GLU A 77 -8.33 15.64 -42.83
N ALA A 78 -9.34 14.78 -42.64
CA ALA A 78 -10.20 14.85 -41.46
C ALA A 78 -9.34 14.71 -40.20
N PRO A 79 -9.63 15.45 -39.11
CA PRO A 79 -8.93 15.26 -37.85
C PRO A 79 -9.12 13.81 -37.43
N LYS A 80 -8.00 13.09 -37.30
CA LYS A 80 -7.97 11.72 -36.79
C LYS A 80 -8.69 11.71 -35.43
N PRO A 81 -9.68 10.83 -35.20
CA PRO A 81 -10.31 10.71 -33.89
C PRO A 81 -9.21 10.46 -32.84
N PRO A 82 -9.31 11.05 -31.64
CA PRO A 82 -8.33 10.81 -30.59
C PRO A 82 -8.22 9.30 -30.37
N VAL A 83 -7.00 8.79 -30.51
CA VAL A 83 -6.68 7.40 -30.19
C VAL A 83 -7.11 7.22 -28.74
N THR A 84 -8.19 6.49 -28.54
CA THR A 84 -8.58 5.98 -27.24
C THR A 84 -7.40 5.13 -26.81
N ALA A 85 -6.65 5.58 -25.79
CA ALA A 85 -5.71 4.72 -25.11
C ALA A 85 -6.46 3.41 -24.79
N PRO A 86 -5.87 2.23 -25.03
CA PRO A 86 -6.54 0.99 -24.66
C PRO A 86 -6.89 1.10 -23.18
N VAL A 87 -8.18 1.03 -22.88
CA VAL A 87 -8.66 0.93 -21.51
C VAL A 87 -8.04 -0.35 -20.99
N GLN A 88 -7.01 -0.21 -20.17
CA GLN A 88 -6.32 -1.35 -19.58
C GLN A 88 -7.37 -2.06 -18.75
N THR A 89 -7.78 -3.26 -19.18
CA THR A 89 -8.69 -4.10 -18.40
C THR A 89 -8.10 -4.21 -17.01
N ALA A 90 -8.81 -3.72 -16.00
CA ALA A 90 -8.35 -3.77 -14.63
C ALA A 90 -8.00 -5.23 -14.29
N ASP A 91 -6.81 -5.44 -13.75
CA ASP A 91 -6.42 -6.78 -13.30
C ASP A 91 -7.42 -7.26 -12.25
N PRO A 92 -7.70 -8.57 -12.25
CA PRO A 92 -8.69 -9.11 -11.35
C PRO A 92 -8.22 -8.94 -9.90
N PHE A 93 -9.08 -8.32 -9.09
CA PHE A 93 -8.78 -7.91 -7.73
C PHE A 93 -9.43 -8.90 -6.74
N GLY A 94 -8.63 -9.52 -5.87
CA GLY A 94 -9.11 -10.47 -4.87
C GLY A 94 -9.48 -11.84 -5.44
N GLU A 95 -8.70 -12.33 -6.41
CA GLU A 95 -8.83 -13.68 -6.94
C GLU A 95 -8.31 -14.70 -5.94
N GLU A 96 -9.00 -15.84 -5.79
CA GLU A 96 -8.41 -16.97 -5.08
C GLU A 96 -7.19 -17.49 -5.84
N HIS A 97 -6.10 -17.65 -5.11
CA HIS A 97 -4.85 -18.20 -5.60
C HIS A 97 -4.33 -19.26 -4.64
N THR A 98 -3.59 -20.23 -5.16
CA THR A 98 -2.89 -21.23 -4.34
C THR A 98 -1.40 -21.02 -4.50
N LEU A 99 -0.77 -20.55 -3.43
CA LEU A 99 0.67 -20.40 -3.34
C LEU A 99 1.32 -21.79 -3.32
N ALA A 100 2.21 -22.02 -4.28
CA ALA A 100 3.01 -23.24 -4.35
C ALA A 100 4.36 -23.01 -3.68
N PRO A 101 4.81 -23.93 -2.80
CA PRO A 101 6.11 -23.80 -2.16
C PRO A 101 7.23 -23.90 -3.20
N LYS A 102 8.14 -22.93 -3.18
CA LYS A 102 9.35 -22.91 -4.00
C LYS A 102 10.56 -22.92 -3.09
N THR A 103 11.65 -23.53 -3.53
CA THR A 103 12.95 -23.35 -2.87
C THR A 103 13.36 -21.90 -3.07
N VAL A 104 13.67 -21.20 -1.99
CA VAL A 104 14.01 -19.77 -2.01
C VAL A 104 15.31 -19.52 -1.26
N LEU A 105 16.05 -18.54 -1.75
CA LEU A 105 17.10 -17.90 -1.00
C LEU A 105 16.50 -16.74 -0.21
N THR A 106 16.60 -16.80 1.11
CA THR A 106 15.94 -15.87 2.01
C THR A 106 16.95 -14.99 2.74
N LEU A 107 16.70 -13.68 2.78
CA LEU A 107 17.38 -12.71 3.63
C LEU A 107 16.37 -12.08 4.58
N ARG A 108 16.62 -12.17 5.88
CA ARG A 108 15.77 -11.52 6.90
C ARG A 108 16.27 -10.10 7.14
N ASN A 109 15.37 -9.12 7.11
CA ASN A 109 15.69 -7.74 7.41
C ASN A 109 14.48 -7.01 8.02
N ASN A 110 14.67 -5.75 8.42
CA ASN A 110 13.61 -4.84 8.86
C ASN A 110 13.79 -3.49 8.17
N ALA A 111 12.69 -2.75 8.03
CA ALA A 111 12.65 -1.42 7.45
C ALA A 111 11.66 -0.54 8.21
N THR A 112 11.79 0.77 8.07
CA THR A 112 10.79 1.75 8.50
C THR A 112 9.91 2.12 7.31
N TRP A 113 8.75 2.74 7.59
CA TRP A 113 7.86 3.21 6.54
C TRP A 113 8.52 4.24 5.62
N GLU A 114 9.39 5.10 6.16
CA GLU A 114 10.09 6.14 5.42
C GLU A 114 11.13 5.60 4.41
N ASN A 115 11.74 4.45 4.70
CA ASN A 115 12.79 3.86 3.87
C ASN A 115 12.42 2.48 3.31
N ALA A 116 11.12 2.17 3.30
CA ALA A 116 10.58 0.86 2.95
C ALA A 116 11.13 0.38 1.61
N PHE A 117 10.83 1.12 0.54
CA PHE A 117 11.22 0.72 -0.81
C PHE A 117 12.73 0.57 -0.97
N GLU A 118 13.52 1.56 -0.53
CA GLU A 118 14.99 1.51 -0.58
C GLU A 118 15.55 0.26 0.12
N THR A 119 15.04 -0.05 1.31
CA THR A 119 15.50 -1.20 2.11
C THR A 119 15.11 -2.54 1.48
N LEU A 120 13.92 -2.63 0.86
CA LEU A 120 13.49 -3.81 0.10
C LEU A 120 14.40 -4.04 -1.12
N ILE A 121 14.66 -2.99 -1.89
CA ILE A 121 15.55 -3.01 -3.06
C ILE A 121 16.97 -3.42 -2.66
N ASP A 122 17.52 -2.87 -1.59
CA ASP A 122 18.87 -3.20 -1.13
C ASP A 122 18.98 -4.64 -0.61
N SER A 123 17.91 -5.16 -0.03
CA SER A 123 17.81 -6.57 0.36
C SER A 123 17.83 -7.48 -0.88
N PHE A 124 17.13 -7.11 -1.95
CA PHE A 124 17.19 -7.83 -3.23
C PHE A 124 18.56 -7.73 -3.91
N LYS A 125 19.21 -6.55 -3.91
CA LYS A 125 20.59 -6.41 -4.41
C LYS A 125 21.56 -7.31 -3.66
N SER A 126 21.41 -7.40 -2.34
CA SER A 126 22.24 -8.26 -1.49
C SER A 126 22.08 -9.73 -1.84
N LEU A 127 20.84 -10.18 -2.05
CA LEU A 127 20.55 -11.55 -2.49
C LEU A 127 21.08 -11.82 -3.91
N ALA A 128 20.85 -10.91 -4.85
CA ALA A 128 21.35 -11.00 -6.22
C ALA A 128 22.89 -11.11 -6.25
N ALA A 129 23.60 -10.31 -5.43
CA ALA A 129 25.06 -10.39 -5.32
C ALA A 129 25.56 -11.73 -4.77
N VAL A 130 24.79 -12.41 -3.91
CA VAL A 130 25.11 -13.78 -3.46
C VAL A 130 24.95 -14.75 -4.62
N LEU A 131 23.86 -14.64 -5.40
CA LEU A 131 23.62 -15.49 -6.56
C LEU A 131 24.68 -15.31 -7.65
N ASP A 132 25.06 -14.06 -7.94
CA ASP A 132 26.07 -13.73 -8.94
C ASP A 132 27.43 -14.31 -8.58
N LYS A 133 27.84 -14.26 -7.30
CA LYS A 133 29.08 -14.88 -6.82
C LYS A 133 29.11 -16.39 -7.02
N GLN A 134 27.94 -17.02 -7.00
CA GLN A 134 27.80 -18.46 -7.22
C GLN A 134 27.49 -18.82 -8.68
N GLY A 135 27.28 -17.84 -9.55
CA GLY A 135 26.89 -18.06 -10.94
C GLY A 135 25.50 -18.69 -11.10
N ILE A 136 24.61 -18.47 -10.12
CA ILE A 136 23.26 -19.04 -10.10
C ILE A 136 22.26 -17.99 -10.57
N LYS A 137 21.27 -18.41 -11.35
CA LYS A 137 20.19 -17.54 -11.82
C LYS A 137 18.94 -17.73 -10.94
N PRO A 138 18.17 -16.66 -10.69
CA PRO A 138 16.83 -16.77 -10.14
C PRO A 138 15.95 -17.69 -11.00
N ALA A 139 15.13 -18.51 -10.35
CA ALA A 139 14.14 -19.40 -10.96
C ALA A 139 12.71 -18.83 -10.92
N GLY A 140 12.57 -17.55 -10.60
CA GLY A 140 11.26 -16.90 -10.49
C GLY A 140 11.36 -15.45 -10.06
N ASN A 141 10.20 -14.86 -9.80
CA ASN A 141 10.05 -13.49 -9.34
C ASN A 141 10.55 -13.35 -7.91
N MET A 142 11.16 -12.20 -7.63
CA MET A 142 11.54 -11.82 -6.28
C MET A 142 10.28 -11.56 -5.45
N MET A 143 10.32 -11.92 -4.16
CA MET A 143 9.19 -11.70 -3.26
C MET A 143 9.62 -11.20 -1.89
N ILE A 144 8.73 -10.46 -1.23
CA ILE A 144 8.84 -10.04 0.16
C ILE A 144 7.74 -10.74 0.96
N VAL A 145 8.12 -11.42 2.03
CA VAL A 145 7.17 -12.00 2.99
C VAL A 145 7.23 -11.18 4.27
N TYR A 146 6.15 -10.48 4.59
CA TYR A 146 6.05 -9.70 5.82
C TYR A 146 5.81 -10.63 7.00
N THR A 147 6.69 -10.55 7.99
CA THR A 147 6.66 -11.41 9.18
C THR A 147 6.14 -10.70 10.41
N SER A 148 6.26 -9.37 10.46
CA SER A 148 5.74 -8.53 11.52
C SER A 148 5.64 -7.10 11.00
N THR A 149 4.63 -6.37 11.43
CA THR A 149 4.38 -4.98 11.05
C THR A 149 3.87 -4.22 12.27
N ASP A 150 4.35 -2.99 12.47
CA ASP A 150 3.95 -2.09 13.55
C ASP A 150 3.94 -0.62 13.08
N ASP A 151 3.61 0.31 13.98
CA ASP A 151 3.50 1.74 13.66
C ASP A 151 4.83 2.38 13.22
N ASN A 152 5.98 1.78 13.54
CA ASN A 152 7.31 2.31 13.22
C ASN A 152 7.91 1.66 11.96
N GLY A 153 7.48 0.45 11.60
CA GLY A 153 7.98 -0.25 10.44
C GLY A 153 7.57 -1.72 10.39
N PHE A 154 8.41 -2.53 9.75
CA PHE A 154 8.12 -3.93 9.53
C PHE A 154 9.38 -4.79 9.45
N SER A 155 9.21 -6.07 9.79
CA SER A 155 10.19 -7.12 9.60
C SER A 155 9.75 -8.03 8.48
N PHE A 156 10.68 -8.36 7.58
CA PHE A 156 10.37 -9.09 6.36
C PHE A 156 11.45 -10.11 6.01
N LEU A 157 11.08 -11.00 5.11
CA LEU A 157 11.96 -11.93 4.42
C LEU A 157 11.98 -11.53 2.94
N ALA A 158 13.12 -11.07 2.45
CA ALA A 158 13.35 -10.98 1.01
C ALA A 158 13.70 -12.37 0.49
N GLU A 159 13.03 -12.80 -0.57
CA GLU A 159 13.16 -14.15 -1.11
C GLU A 159 13.37 -14.11 -2.62
N ILE A 160 14.33 -14.92 -3.09
CA ILE A 160 14.53 -15.18 -4.52
C ILE A 160 14.35 -16.68 -4.77
N PRO A 161 13.36 -17.10 -5.58
CA PRO A 161 13.19 -18.50 -5.96
C PRO A 161 14.40 -19.06 -6.71
N LEU A 162 14.76 -20.30 -6.42
CA LEU A 162 15.87 -21.03 -7.04
C LEU A 162 15.46 -22.46 -7.40
N ASP A 163 16.03 -22.99 -8.49
CA ASP A 163 15.87 -24.39 -8.90
C ASP A 163 16.83 -25.34 -8.17
N GLN A 164 17.75 -24.80 -7.38
CA GLN A 164 18.79 -25.55 -6.69
C GLN A 164 19.02 -25.02 -5.28
N GLU A 165 19.52 -25.89 -4.41
CA GLU A 165 19.99 -25.48 -3.10
C GLU A 165 21.41 -24.94 -3.17
N ILE A 166 21.65 -23.87 -2.43
CA ILE A 166 22.94 -23.25 -2.28
C ILE A 166 23.57 -23.66 -0.96
N ARG A 167 24.85 -24.01 -0.99
CA ARG A 167 25.69 -24.19 0.19
C ARG A 167 26.59 -22.97 0.40
N ASP A 168 27.17 -22.84 1.59
CA ASP A 168 28.10 -21.76 1.95
C ASP A 168 27.49 -20.35 1.85
N LEU A 169 26.33 -20.16 2.49
CA LEU A 169 25.65 -18.88 2.56
C LEU A 169 26.24 -17.96 3.63
N PRO A 170 26.21 -16.63 3.42
CA PRO A 170 26.54 -15.67 4.47
C PRO A 170 25.53 -15.77 5.63
N LYS A 171 25.93 -15.37 6.84
CA LYS A 171 25.15 -15.59 8.07
C LYS A 171 23.72 -15.01 8.06
N ASN A 172 23.48 -13.96 7.29
CA ASN A 172 22.19 -13.28 7.16
C ASN A 172 21.30 -13.83 6.04
N VAL A 173 21.80 -14.83 5.29
CA VAL A 173 21.09 -15.46 4.18
C VAL A 173 20.96 -16.96 4.47
N SER A 174 19.80 -17.52 4.16
CA SER A 174 19.51 -18.93 4.38
C SER A 174 18.68 -19.48 3.24
N MET A 175 18.79 -20.79 2.98
CA MET A 175 17.82 -21.48 2.14
C MET A 175 16.53 -21.70 2.93
N GLY A 176 15.39 -21.55 2.25
CA GLY A 176 14.07 -21.75 2.80
C GLY A 176 13.07 -22.27 1.78
N LYS A 177 11.80 -22.32 2.21
CA LYS A 177 10.65 -22.56 1.34
C LYS A 177 9.77 -21.33 1.36
N SER A 178 9.32 -20.90 0.19
CA SER A 178 8.34 -19.81 0.09
C SER A 178 7.04 -20.23 0.77
N PRO A 179 6.21 -19.26 1.22
CA PRO A 179 4.89 -19.56 1.75
C PRO A 179 4.04 -20.38 0.78
N GLU A 180 3.17 -21.22 1.34
CA GLU A 180 2.26 -22.09 0.59
C GLU A 180 0.83 -22.02 1.13
N GLY A 181 -0.12 -22.47 0.32
CA GLY A 181 -1.52 -22.59 0.69
C GLY A 181 -2.45 -21.61 -0.02
N LYS A 182 -3.68 -21.50 0.48
CA LYS A 182 -4.70 -20.63 -0.11
C LYS A 182 -4.42 -19.18 0.24
N ALA A 183 -4.51 -18.30 -0.74
CA ALA A 183 -4.39 -16.87 -0.60
C ALA A 183 -5.37 -16.15 -1.53
N LEU A 184 -5.63 -14.88 -1.27
CA LEU A 184 -6.19 -13.98 -2.27
C LEU A 184 -5.06 -13.23 -2.96
N LYS A 185 -5.10 -13.13 -4.28
CA LYS A 185 -4.18 -12.35 -5.09
C LYS A 185 -4.81 -11.02 -5.48
N PHE A 186 -4.02 -9.97 -5.32
CA PHE A 186 -4.32 -8.61 -5.70
C PHE A 186 -3.15 -8.09 -6.53
N VAL A 187 -3.42 -7.22 -7.50
CA VAL A 187 -2.37 -6.70 -8.38
C VAL A 187 -2.23 -5.21 -8.12
N HIS A 188 -1.05 -4.80 -7.72
CA HIS A 188 -0.63 -3.41 -7.68
C HIS A 188 0.10 -3.05 -8.97
N ARG A 189 -0.24 -1.91 -9.56
CA ARG A 189 0.47 -1.32 -10.70
C ARG A 189 0.74 0.14 -10.42
N GLY A 190 2.00 0.53 -10.45
CA GLY A 190 2.42 1.90 -10.23
C GLY A 190 3.55 2.00 -9.22
N SER A 191 3.81 3.23 -8.77
CA SER A 191 4.80 3.50 -7.72
C SER A 191 4.48 2.77 -6.44
N TYR A 192 5.54 2.27 -5.80
CA TYR A 192 5.48 1.69 -4.46
C TYR A 192 4.86 2.66 -3.45
N ASP A 193 4.99 3.98 -3.64
CA ASP A 193 4.34 4.99 -2.78
C ASP A 193 2.81 4.87 -2.75
N ASN A 194 2.20 4.28 -3.79
CA ASN A 194 0.76 4.06 -3.87
C ASN A 194 0.32 2.70 -3.29
N MET A 195 1.21 1.95 -2.65
CA MET A 195 0.87 0.65 -2.05
C MET A 195 -0.19 0.77 -0.96
N ASP A 196 -0.22 1.87 -0.20
CA ASP A 196 -1.22 2.12 0.84
C ASP A 196 -2.66 2.01 0.30
N ASN A 197 -2.93 2.59 -0.87
CA ASN A 197 -4.23 2.50 -1.53
C ASN A 197 -4.61 1.05 -1.86
N THR A 198 -3.61 0.22 -2.18
CA THR A 198 -3.82 -1.20 -2.48
C THR A 198 -4.17 -1.97 -1.21
N TYR A 199 -3.47 -1.72 -0.11
CA TYR A 199 -3.74 -2.33 1.19
C TYR A 199 -5.12 -1.94 1.75
N GLU A 200 -5.55 -0.70 1.56
CA GLU A 200 -6.91 -0.28 1.90
C GLU A 200 -7.96 -1.03 1.08
N ALA A 201 -7.77 -1.13 -0.24
CA ALA A 201 -8.68 -1.86 -1.11
C ALA A 201 -8.73 -3.36 -0.80
N ILE A 202 -7.60 -3.97 -0.42
CA ILE A 202 -7.51 -5.36 0.05
C ILE A 202 -8.38 -5.54 1.29
N THR A 203 -8.23 -4.67 2.30
CA THR A 203 -8.96 -4.76 3.56
C THR A 203 -10.46 -4.69 3.33
N ASN A 204 -10.92 -3.73 2.51
CA ASN A 204 -12.33 -3.62 2.13
C ASN A 204 -12.85 -4.88 1.42
N THR A 205 -12.04 -5.47 0.54
CA THR A 205 -12.40 -6.70 -0.18
C THR A 205 -12.53 -7.91 0.74
N LEU A 206 -11.64 -8.02 1.74
CA LEU A 206 -11.69 -9.08 2.75
C LEU A 206 -12.95 -8.97 3.60
N ASP A 207 -13.28 -7.74 4.03
CA ASP A 207 -14.49 -7.44 4.80
C ASP A 207 -15.78 -7.77 4.01
N ASP A 208 -15.85 -7.37 2.75
CA ASP A 208 -17.00 -7.63 1.86
C ASP A 208 -17.21 -9.14 1.65
N LYS A 209 -16.11 -9.88 1.47
CA LYS A 209 -16.15 -11.34 1.31
C LYS A 209 -16.31 -12.10 2.63
N LYS A 210 -16.23 -11.40 3.78
CA LYS A 210 -16.24 -11.99 5.13
C LYS A 210 -15.18 -13.08 5.28
N LEU A 211 -14.01 -12.87 4.68
CA LEU A 211 -12.89 -13.81 4.73
C LEU A 211 -11.92 -13.39 5.82
N GLU A 212 -11.43 -14.37 6.58
CA GLU A 212 -10.39 -14.13 7.56
C GLU A 212 -9.02 -14.40 6.92
N ALA A 213 -8.23 -13.33 6.80
CA ALA A 213 -6.83 -13.43 6.42
C ALA A 213 -5.94 -13.81 7.59
N LYS A 214 -4.75 -14.32 7.27
CA LYS A 214 -3.61 -14.36 8.20
C LYS A 214 -3.01 -12.96 8.34
N ASP A 215 -2.35 -12.73 9.46
CA ASP A 215 -1.65 -11.47 9.77
C ASP A 215 -0.29 -11.39 9.04
N THR A 216 -0.25 -11.76 7.77
CA THR A 216 0.96 -11.75 6.92
C THR A 216 0.57 -11.40 5.49
N PHE A 217 1.45 -10.67 4.82
CA PHE A 217 1.32 -10.30 3.41
C PHE A 217 2.54 -10.80 2.65
N ILE A 218 2.33 -11.11 1.38
CA ILE A 218 3.41 -11.54 0.48
C ILE A 218 3.33 -10.68 -0.76
N GLU A 219 4.39 -9.96 -1.08
CA GLU A 219 4.51 -9.20 -2.33
C GLU A 219 5.40 -9.97 -3.30
N GLU A 220 4.91 -10.29 -4.49
CA GLU A 220 5.69 -10.87 -5.58
C GLU A 220 5.87 -9.85 -6.69
N TYR A 221 7.11 -9.50 -6.98
CA TYR A 221 7.48 -8.47 -7.95
C TYR A 221 7.54 -9.09 -9.35
N LYS A 222 6.50 -8.84 -10.16
CA LYS A 222 6.36 -9.37 -11.53
C LYS A 222 7.31 -8.72 -12.51
N THR A 223 7.61 -7.45 -12.26
CA THR A 223 8.68 -6.71 -12.89
C THR A 223 9.92 -6.79 -12.02
N ASP A 224 11.11 -6.82 -12.62
CA ASP A 224 12.37 -6.82 -11.88
C ASP A 224 12.53 -5.47 -11.16
N PRO A 225 12.40 -5.41 -9.82
CA PRO A 225 12.44 -4.16 -9.07
C PRO A 225 13.83 -3.53 -9.05
N LEU A 226 14.88 -4.26 -9.45
CA LEU A 226 16.24 -3.73 -9.57
C LEU A 226 16.49 -3.01 -10.91
N LYS A 227 15.59 -3.19 -11.88
CA LYS A 227 15.72 -2.63 -13.24
C LYS A 227 14.52 -1.81 -13.72
N THR A 228 13.41 -1.91 -13.01
CA THR A 228 12.15 -1.25 -13.37
C THR A 228 12.03 0.01 -12.53
N GLU A 229 11.71 1.12 -13.17
CA GLU A 229 11.37 2.37 -12.47
C GLU A 229 10.18 2.14 -11.53
N GLU A 230 10.18 2.82 -10.38
CA GLU A 230 9.15 2.67 -9.35
C GLU A 230 7.73 2.82 -9.90
N ASP A 231 7.50 3.81 -10.78
CA ASP A 231 6.20 4.06 -11.42
C ASP A 231 5.68 2.94 -12.32
N ASN A 232 6.53 1.99 -12.70
CA ASN A 232 6.19 0.91 -13.62
C ASN A 232 6.20 -0.46 -12.94
N LEU A 233 6.27 -0.50 -11.61
CA LEU A 233 6.25 -1.75 -10.87
C LEU A 233 4.90 -2.44 -11.00
N ILE A 234 4.97 -3.76 -11.18
CA ILE A 234 3.81 -4.65 -11.09
C ILE A 234 4.10 -5.62 -9.95
N ILE A 235 3.28 -5.53 -8.91
CA ILE A 235 3.44 -6.31 -7.68
C ILE A 235 2.16 -7.11 -7.44
N ASP A 236 2.28 -8.44 -7.45
CA ASP A 236 1.19 -9.31 -7.01
C ASP A 236 1.24 -9.38 -5.48
N VAL A 237 0.25 -8.82 -4.79
CA VAL A 237 0.09 -8.91 -3.34
C VAL A 237 -0.80 -10.10 -3.02
N TYR A 238 -0.25 -11.06 -2.29
CA TYR A 238 -0.97 -12.22 -1.80
C TYR A 238 -1.29 -12.08 -0.31
N VAL A 239 -2.54 -12.39 0.03
CA VAL A 239 -3.05 -12.41 1.39
C VAL A 239 -3.42 -13.85 1.74
N PRO A 240 -2.58 -14.58 2.47
CA PRO A 240 -2.87 -15.94 2.90
C PRO A 240 -4.15 -16.00 3.74
N LEU A 241 -5.00 -16.98 3.45
CA LEU A 241 -6.25 -17.20 4.17
C LEU A 241 -6.01 -18.11 5.41
N LYS A 242 -6.86 -17.98 6.42
CA LYS A 242 -6.87 -18.86 7.60
C LYS A 242 -7.45 -20.24 7.30
#